data_AF-A0A1V5PJ99-F1
#
_entry.id   AF-A0A1V5PJ99-F1
#
_cell.length_a   1.000
_cell.length_b   1.000
_cell.length_c   1.000
_cell.angle_alpha   90.00
_cell.angle_beta   90.00
_cell.angle_gamma   90.00
#
_symmetry.space_group_name_H-M   'P 1'
#
loop_
_entity.id
_entity.type
_entity.pdbx_description
1 polymer ?
#
loop_
_entity_poly.entity_id
_entity_poly.type
_entity_poly.pdbx_seq_one_letter_code
_entity_poly.pdbx_strand_id
1 'polypeptide(L)'
;MRGTRFNCSSLLLFIGLWSIMLARGFAAPISSFTPPTNITVRMYRLLSGGGSTGILCSSNDTSYGCTALVGDSSHAYPYGTNNPVTIPIETDYLLDVVPKEVSVEAFHPTAIQAQAIAARSYAYWHIRQGSTINNSTQFQVFVPYAFEALPSAIFPDNPGNPCASGNLNNDQRIVCSAVAPRCYIAYGTYPNDDLPAFAEYFADIRDRTISGGQSYLIAVDDPISSHPDIVQDGHGHGMSQRGASRWARGNRGYQGTLDPWSVRWERAEQVLAHYYTGVHVRDASGMRLTPDYRWNPLRITWNTPDNHPPIMYHGGSYPVSVQVQNTGTYDWPINGQWWALSYRWAKAGFGEIASSNRAWTTVDVPKGDPPYTFSLTINDIPNWGPGAYTLKFDMLLFTYGGTYWFSTTYGWPTYDVSICVDGPCKVYIPLVLKNYP
;
A
#
# COMPACT_ATOMS: atom_id res chain seq x y z
N MET A 1 13.80 -74.94 -39.67
CA MET A 1 14.94 -75.43 -38.87
C MET A 1 16.07 -74.43 -38.97
N ARG A 2 16.82 -74.29 -37.86
CA ARG A 2 17.67 -73.16 -37.48
C ARG A 2 18.74 -72.77 -38.51
N GLY A 3 18.83 -71.47 -38.78
CA GLY A 3 20.02 -70.80 -39.32
C GLY A 3 20.27 -69.53 -38.52
N THR A 4 21.40 -69.47 -37.83
CA THR A 4 21.82 -68.37 -36.95
C THR A 4 23.14 -67.77 -37.43
N ARG A 5 23.33 -66.50 -37.02
CA ARG A 5 24.55 -65.67 -36.93
C ARG A 5 24.88 -64.80 -38.15
N PHE A 6 25.53 -63.64 -38.02
CA PHE A 6 25.60 -62.51 -37.08
C PHE A 6 26.67 -61.56 -37.69
N ASN A 7 26.53 -60.25 -37.47
CA ASN A 7 27.55 -59.19 -37.58
C ASN A 7 28.02 -58.72 -38.97
N CYS A 8 27.59 -57.51 -39.33
CA CYS A 8 28.42 -56.54 -40.03
C CYS A 8 28.48 -55.27 -39.16
N SER A 9 29.70 -54.79 -38.97
CA SER A 9 30.13 -53.66 -38.15
C SER A 9 29.67 -52.33 -38.74
N SER A 10 29.38 -51.34 -37.88
CA SER A 10 29.75 -49.95 -38.16
C SER A 10 29.84 -49.12 -36.87
N LEU A 11 31.08 -48.66 -36.68
CA LEU A 11 31.60 -47.67 -35.75
C LEU A 11 30.82 -46.34 -35.86
N LEU A 12 30.43 -45.71 -34.73
CA LEU A 12 30.10 -44.28 -34.69
C LEU A 12 30.30 -43.68 -33.28
N LEU A 13 31.36 -42.87 -33.21
CA LEU A 13 31.67 -41.74 -32.33
C LEU A 13 30.76 -41.49 -31.09
N PHE A 14 31.36 -41.63 -29.91
CA PHE A 14 30.91 -40.95 -28.69
C PHE A 14 31.35 -39.47 -28.74
N ILE A 15 30.43 -38.55 -29.06
CA ILE A 15 30.58 -37.13 -28.75
C ILE A 15 29.84 -36.88 -27.45
N GLY A 16 30.60 -36.63 -26.38
CA GLY A 16 30.05 -36.20 -25.10
C GLY A 16 29.46 -34.79 -25.21
N LEU A 17 28.14 -34.69 -25.18
CA LEU A 17 27.45 -33.45 -24.84
C LEU A 17 27.29 -33.40 -23.33
N TRP A 18 28.30 -32.86 -22.66
CA TRP A 18 28.14 -32.26 -21.35
C TRP A 18 27.25 -31.03 -21.52
N SER A 19 25.99 -31.14 -21.11
CA SER A 19 25.10 -30.00 -20.92
C SER A 19 25.68 -29.13 -19.81
N ILE A 20 26.47 -28.13 -20.20
CA ILE A 20 26.80 -27.00 -19.33
C ILE A 20 25.47 -26.27 -19.11
N MET A 21 24.83 -26.55 -17.99
CA MET A 21 23.85 -25.63 -17.41
C MET A 21 24.59 -24.34 -17.08
N LEU A 22 24.67 -23.44 -18.05
CA LEU A 22 24.93 -22.03 -17.79
C LEU A 22 23.76 -21.56 -16.93
N ALA A 23 24.00 -21.52 -15.61
CA ALA A 23 23.19 -20.73 -14.71
C ALA A 23 23.11 -19.34 -15.34
N ARG A 24 21.93 -18.97 -15.85
CA ARG A 24 21.65 -17.57 -16.18
C ARG A 24 21.67 -16.85 -14.84
N GLY A 25 22.83 -16.34 -14.46
CA GLY A 25 22.93 -15.32 -13.44
C GLY A 25 22.09 -14.15 -13.93
N PHE A 26 20.89 -13.98 -13.38
CA PHE A 26 20.19 -12.72 -13.49
C PHE A 26 21.09 -11.71 -12.80
N ALA A 27 21.75 -10.84 -13.57
CA ALA A 27 22.38 -9.66 -13.01
C ALA A 27 21.27 -8.91 -12.26
N ALA A 28 21.39 -8.84 -10.94
CA ALA A 28 20.50 -8.02 -10.15
C ALA A 28 20.60 -6.59 -10.71
N PRO A 29 19.47 -5.92 -11.02
CA PRO A 29 19.52 -4.54 -11.48
C PRO A 29 20.25 -3.74 -10.39
N ILE A 30 21.34 -3.08 -10.78
CA ILE A 30 22.06 -2.17 -9.89
C ILE A 30 21.12 -1.00 -9.64
N SER A 31 20.57 -0.91 -8.42
CA SER A 31 19.91 0.31 -7.94
C SER A 31 20.96 1.43 -7.96
N SER A 32 20.74 2.44 -8.78
CA SER A 32 21.54 3.67 -8.85
C SER A 32 21.30 4.56 -7.63
N PHE A 33 20.11 4.51 -7.04
CA PHE A 33 19.75 5.25 -5.85
C PHE A 33 20.16 4.50 -4.59
N THR A 34 20.92 5.18 -3.72
CA THR A 34 21.23 4.72 -2.37
C THR A 34 20.39 5.54 -1.38
N PRO A 35 19.44 4.92 -0.66
CA PRO A 35 18.67 5.61 0.37
C PRO A 35 19.57 6.31 1.39
N PRO A 36 19.36 7.61 1.67
CA PRO A 36 20.12 8.31 2.71
C PRO A 36 19.76 7.75 4.09
N THR A 37 20.75 7.73 5.00
CA THR A 37 20.55 7.30 6.39
C THR A 37 20.21 8.45 7.33
N ASN A 38 20.58 9.68 6.96
CA ASN A 38 20.40 10.88 7.76
C ASN A 38 19.72 11.99 6.95
N ILE A 39 19.08 12.91 7.65
CA ILE A 39 18.46 14.12 7.13
C ILE A 39 18.96 15.34 7.90
N THR A 40 19.22 16.45 7.20
CA THR A 40 19.59 17.72 7.81
C THR A 40 18.37 18.64 7.83
N VAL A 41 17.92 19.03 9.02
CA VAL A 41 16.68 19.79 9.23
C VAL A 41 17.00 21.12 9.90
N ARG A 42 16.46 22.22 9.36
CA ARG A 42 16.44 23.51 10.04
C ARG A 42 15.22 23.59 10.96
N MET A 43 15.48 23.80 12.25
CA MET A 43 14.46 23.71 13.30
C MET A 43 13.93 25.08 13.66
N TYR A 44 12.62 25.27 13.54
CA TYR A 44 11.91 26.48 13.91
C TYR A 44 10.90 26.20 15.03
N ARG A 45 10.64 27.22 15.85
CA ARG A 45 9.42 27.26 16.65
C ARG A 45 8.22 27.27 15.69
N LEU A 46 7.22 26.47 16.01
CA LEU A 46 6.02 26.30 15.19
C LEU A 46 4.79 26.88 15.89
N LEU A 47 3.81 27.29 15.09
CA LEU A 47 2.43 27.52 15.51
C LEU A 47 1.74 26.18 15.76
N SER A 48 0.60 26.17 16.46
CA SER A 48 -0.16 24.94 16.74
C SER A 48 -0.55 24.15 15.48
N GLY A 49 -0.74 24.82 14.35
CA GLY A 49 -1.00 24.19 13.04
C GLY A 49 0.26 23.77 12.28
N GLY A 50 1.44 23.76 12.91
CA GLY A 50 2.71 23.31 12.30
C GLY A 50 3.40 24.35 11.39
N GLY A 51 2.82 25.54 11.21
CA GLY A 51 3.45 26.62 10.45
C GLY A 51 4.65 27.24 11.19
N SER A 52 5.72 27.60 10.46
CA SER A 52 6.92 28.22 11.05
C SER A 52 6.65 29.64 11.56
N THR A 53 7.20 29.97 12.73
CA THR A 53 7.23 31.34 13.26
C THR A 53 8.42 32.16 12.76
N GLY A 54 9.35 31.53 12.02
CA GLY A 54 10.62 32.13 11.60
C GLY A 54 11.71 32.20 12.69
N ILE A 55 11.38 31.88 13.93
CA ILE A 55 12.34 31.85 15.05
C ILE A 55 12.99 30.47 15.12
N LEU A 56 14.33 30.43 15.08
CA LEU A 56 15.10 29.19 15.17
C LEU A 56 15.06 28.62 16.58
N CYS A 57 14.98 27.29 16.67
CA CYS A 57 15.20 26.57 17.91
C CYS A 57 16.66 26.71 18.37
N SER A 58 16.84 26.84 19.68
CA SER A 58 18.15 26.90 20.34
C SER A 58 18.18 25.99 21.57
N SER A 59 19.36 25.83 22.16
CA SER A 59 19.51 25.12 23.43
C SER A 59 18.54 25.64 24.49
N ASN A 60 17.95 24.73 25.27
CA ASN A 60 16.94 24.99 26.30
C ASN A 60 15.60 25.57 25.80
N ASP A 61 15.33 25.57 24.49
CA ASP A 61 14.04 26.02 23.97
C ASP A 61 12.93 24.99 24.22
N THR A 62 11.91 25.38 24.96
CA THR A 62 10.74 24.56 25.31
C THR A 62 9.49 24.90 24.48
N SER A 63 9.65 25.69 23.42
CA SER A 63 8.56 26.07 22.54
C SER A 63 8.14 24.92 21.61
N TYR A 64 6.87 24.87 21.24
CA TYR A 64 6.37 23.94 20.24
C TYR A 64 7.16 24.07 18.93
N GLY A 65 7.47 22.94 18.29
CA GLY A 65 8.40 22.87 17.15
C GLY A 65 9.84 22.57 17.53
N CYS A 66 10.29 23.02 18.71
CA CYS A 66 11.59 22.68 19.26
C CYS A 66 11.51 21.44 20.17
N THR A 67 10.34 21.20 20.77
CA THR A 67 9.99 20.00 21.51
C THR A 67 8.48 19.79 21.47
N ALA A 68 8.02 18.54 21.55
CA ALA A 68 6.62 18.20 21.74
C ALA A 68 6.16 18.43 23.19
N LEU A 69 7.08 18.51 24.14
CA LEU A 69 6.84 18.61 25.58
C LEU A 69 6.95 20.08 26.03
N VAL A 70 5.97 20.86 25.61
CA VAL A 70 5.98 22.32 25.79
C VAL A 70 6.07 22.70 27.27
N GLY A 71 7.03 23.57 27.59
CA GLY A 71 7.29 24.04 28.95
C GLY A 71 8.12 23.09 29.82
N ASP A 72 8.46 21.89 29.34
CA ASP A 72 9.32 20.96 30.07
C ASP A 72 10.80 21.24 29.79
N SER A 73 11.50 21.83 30.75
CA SER A 73 12.93 22.13 30.63
C SER A 73 13.82 20.89 30.58
N SER A 74 13.36 19.73 31.06
CA SER A 74 14.12 18.48 31.02
C SER A 74 14.11 17.82 29.64
N HIS A 75 13.13 18.19 28.80
CA HIS A 75 12.97 17.73 27.42
C HIS A 75 12.86 18.92 26.45
N ALA A 76 13.64 19.97 26.71
CA ALA A 76 13.83 21.07 25.77
C ALA A 76 14.51 20.58 24.48
N TYR A 77 14.66 21.48 23.51
CA TYR A 77 15.31 21.20 22.21
C TYR A 77 16.53 20.25 22.33
N PRO A 78 16.44 19.01 21.82
CA PRO A 78 17.37 17.94 22.21
C PRO A 78 18.73 18.03 21.54
N TYR A 79 18.89 18.91 20.56
CA TYR A 79 20.09 19.00 19.72
C TYR A 79 21.07 20.09 20.17
N GLY A 80 20.89 20.61 21.39
CA GLY A 80 21.77 21.62 21.98
C GLY A 80 21.83 22.90 21.14
N THR A 81 23.03 23.31 20.76
CA THR A 81 23.25 24.51 19.91
C THR A 81 23.18 24.23 18.41
N ASN A 82 22.98 22.97 17.99
CA ASN A 82 23.00 22.61 16.57
C ASN A 82 21.68 23.00 15.90
N ASN A 83 21.75 23.93 14.95
CA ASN A 83 20.65 24.27 14.05
C ASN A 83 21.22 24.89 12.77
N PRO A 84 21.15 24.21 11.61
CA PRO A 84 20.43 22.96 11.36
C PRO A 84 21.04 21.74 12.08
N VAL A 85 20.21 20.74 12.34
CA VAL A 85 20.61 19.47 12.95
C VAL A 85 20.65 18.37 11.89
N THR A 86 21.55 17.40 12.00
CA THR A 86 21.55 16.17 11.19
C THR A 86 21.21 14.98 12.07
N ILE A 87 20.13 14.26 11.72
CA ILE A 87 19.56 13.16 12.52
C ILE A 87 19.28 11.92 11.67
N PRO A 88 19.24 10.72 12.28
CA PRO A 88 18.84 9.50 11.59
C PRO A 88 17.41 9.56 11.07
N ILE A 89 17.18 9.11 9.84
CA ILE A 89 15.83 9.11 9.25
C ILE A 89 14.91 8.11 9.96
N GLU A 90 15.41 6.91 10.24
CA GLU A 90 14.58 5.78 10.68
C GLU A 90 14.38 5.68 12.20
N THR A 91 15.30 6.23 12.99
CA THR A 91 15.29 6.08 14.46
C THR A 91 15.07 7.39 15.20
N ASP A 92 14.81 8.48 14.47
CA ASP A 92 14.56 9.82 15.03
C ASP A 92 13.50 10.52 14.16
N TYR A 93 13.87 11.00 12.97
CA TYR A 93 13.01 11.84 12.12
C TYR A 93 11.61 11.24 11.82
N LEU A 94 11.53 10.03 11.27
CA LEU A 94 10.23 9.44 10.90
C LEU A 94 9.39 9.02 12.11
N LEU A 95 10.02 8.72 13.25
CA LEU A 95 9.30 8.40 14.48
C LEU A 95 8.51 9.60 14.98
N ASP A 96 9.00 10.82 14.70
CA ASP A 96 8.33 12.06 15.09
C ASP A 96 7.44 12.65 14.00
N VAL A 97 7.76 12.47 12.72
CA VAL A 97 6.91 12.94 11.60
C VAL A 97 5.60 12.18 11.55
N VAL A 98 5.65 10.84 11.56
CA VAL A 98 4.44 10.02 11.38
C VAL A 98 3.33 10.37 12.38
N PRO A 99 3.56 10.41 13.71
CA PRO A 99 2.52 10.78 14.68
C PRO A 99 2.12 12.26 14.66
N LYS A 100 2.86 13.14 13.96
CA LYS A 100 2.45 14.53 13.75
C LYS A 100 1.62 14.72 12.48
N GLU A 101 1.82 13.87 11.49
CA GLU A 101 1.05 13.90 10.25
C GLU A 101 -0.26 13.13 10.35
N VAL A 102 -0.31 12.04 11.12
CA VAL A 102 -1.53 11.24 11.31
C VAL A 102 -1.74 10.90 12.78
N SER A 103 -3.01 10.84 13.20
CA SER A 103 -3.38 10.38 14.54
C SER A 103 -3.25 8.86 14.64
N VAL A 104 -2.29 8.39 15.44
CA VAL A 104 -2.01 6.95 15.62
C VAL A 104 -3.21 6.21 16.20
N GLU A 105 -3.93 6.81 17.14
CA GLU A 105 -5.14 6.26 17.76
C GLU A 105 -6.30 6.14 16.75
N ALA A 106 -6.50 7.17 15.92
CA ALA A 106 -7.67 7.25 15.05
C ALA A 106 -7.49 6.48 13.72
N PHE A 107 -6.25 6.38 13.22
CA PHE A 107 -5.98 5.85 11.88
C PHE A 107 -5.75 4.33 11.91
N HIS A 108 -6.08 3.67 10.80
CA HIS A 108 -5.78 2.25 10.65
C HIS A 108 -4.27 2.02 10.49
N PRO A 109 -3.66 0.98 11.10
CA PRO A 109 -2.22 0.70 10.99
C PRO A 109 -1.69 0.63 9.56
N THR A 110 -2.44 0.04 8.61
CA THR A 110 -2.07 0.04 7.18
C THR A 110 -1.94 1.44 6.59
N ALA A 111 -2.80 2.38 7.00
CA ALA A 111 -2.72 3.78 6.55
C ALA A 111 -1.53 4.51 7.19
N ILE A 112 -1.23 4.21 8.46
CA ILE A 112 -0.03 4.73 9.14
C ILE A 112 1.25 4.22 8.46
N GLN A 113 1.27 2.96 8.04
CA GLN A 113 2.37 2.40 7.24
C GLN A 113 2.49 3.09 5.88
N ALA A 114 1.38 3.32 5.17
CA ALA A 114 1.39 4.09 3.92
C ALA A 114 1.92 5.52 4.14
N GLN A 115 1.52 6.18 5.24
CA GLN A 115 2.04 7.50 5.64
C GLN A 115 3.54 7.46 5.89
N ALA A 116 4.06 6.47 6.62
CA ALA A 116 5.50 6.34 6.88
C ALA A 116 6.30 6.16 5.58
N ILE A 117 5.77 5.40 4.62
CA ILE A 117 6.40 5.19 3.31
C ILE A 117 6.38 6.49 2.49
N ALA A 118 5.24 7.19 2.44
CA ALA A 118 5.12 8.47 1.75
C ALA A 118 6.05 9.53 2.37
N ALA A 119 6.07 9.65 3.70
CA ALA A 119 6.90 10.60 4.42
C ALA A 119 8.40 10.38 4.13
N ARG A 120 8.86 9.11 4.18
CA ARG A 120 10.22 8.74 3.80
C ARG A 120 10.56 9.11 2.36
N SER A 121 9.65 8.82 1.43
CA SER A 121 9.86 9.09 0.00
C SER A 121 9.98 10.58 -0.29
N TYR A 122 9.15 11.38 0.35
CA TYR A 122 9.18 12.84 0.28
C TYR A 122 10.53 13.40 0.80
N ALA A 123 11.01 12.89 1.95
CA ALA A 123 12.32 13.25 2.48
C ALA A 123 13.46 12.86 1.53
N TYR A 124 13.45 11.64 1.00
CA TYR A 124 14.45 11.16 0.03
C TYR A 124 14.48 12.02 -1.23
N TRP A 125 13.31 12.39 -1.76
CA TRP A 125 13.22 13.25 -2.94
C TRP A 125 13.86 14.61 -2.66
N HIS A 126 13.52 15.28 -1.55
CA HIS A 126 14.06 16.60 -1.23
C HIS A 126 15.57 16.59 -0.93
N ILE A 127 16.08 15.56 -0.24
CA ILE A 127 17.53 15.37 -0.04
C ILE A 127 18.22 15.28 -1.40
N ARG A 128 17.68 14.47 -2.32
CA ARG A 128 18.24 14.32 -3.67
C ARG A 128 18.21 15.64 -4.47
N GLN A 129 17.18 16.46 -4.30
CA GLN A 129 17.10 17.77 -4.96
C GLN A 129 18.00 18.84 -4.32
N GLY A 130 18.65 18.55 -3.18
CA GLY A 130 19.42 19.56 -2.43
C GLY A 130 18.52 20.65 -1.83
N SER A 131 17.28 20.31 -1.49
CA SER A 131 16.32 21.27 -0.92
C SER A 131 16.75 21.75 0.47
N THR A 132 16.32 22.94 0.86
CA THR A 132 16.40 23.38 2.26
C THR A 132 15.24 22.78 3.04
N ILE A 133 15.52 21.77 3.85
CA ILE A 133 14.54 21.05 4.66
C ILE A 133 14.33 21.75 6.00
N ASN A 134 13.08 21.90 6.42
CA ASN A 134 12.70 22.45 7.72
C ASN A 134 11.58 21.61 8.36
N ASN A 135 11.26 21.91 9.61
CA ASN A 135 10.36 21.11 10.44
C ASN A 135 8.87 21.53 10.40
N SER A 136 8.49 22.39 9.45
CA SER A 136 7.14 22.98 9.37
C SER A 136 6.31 22.41 8.21
N THR A 137 5.06 22.85 8.11
CA THR A 137 4.15 22.53 6.98
C THR A 137 4.62 23.00 5.60
N GLN A 138 5.72 23.76 5.50
CA GLN A 138 6.39 24.02 4.22
C GLN A 138 7.11 22.79 3.65
N PHE A 139 7.30 21.76 4.47
CA PHE A 139 7.92 20.48 4.11
C PHE A 139 7.11 19.33 4.71
N GLN A 140 7.38 18.97 5.96
CA GLN A 140 6.66 17.99 6.77
C GLN A 140 6.79 18.41 8.23
N VAL A 141 5.74 18.22 9.02
CA VAL A 141 5.78 18.60 10.43
C VAL A 141 6.65 17.60 11.18
N PHE A 142 7.80 18.09 11.65
CA PHE A 142 8.71 17.35 12.52
C PHE A 142 8.82 18.09 13.85
N VAL A 143 8.51 17.42 14.95
CA VAL A 143 8.59 18.01 16.29
C VAL A 143 9.31 17.00 17.17
N PRO A 144 10.51 17.31 17.69
CA PRO A 144 11.26 16.38 18.52
C PRO A 144 10.43 15.89 19.71
N TYR A 145 10.59 14.63 20.08
CA TYR A 145 9.83 13.96 21.16
C TYR A 145 8.35 13.72 20.86
N ALA A 146 7.93 13.81 19.60
CA ALA A 146 6.55 13.51 19.21
C ALA A 146 6.21 12.02 19.44
N PHE A 147 7.17 11.13 19.21
CA PHE A 147 7.06 9.70 19.48
C PHE A 147 6.94 9.41 20.99
N GLU A 148 7.77 10.04 21.81
CA GLU A 148 7.77 9.93 23.27
C GLU A 148 6.47 10.48 23.88
N ALA A 149 5.92 11.53 23.28
CA ALA A 149 4.70 12.20 23.73
C ALA A 149 3.40 11.45 23.35
N LEU A 150 3.47 10.33 22.62
CA LEU A 150 2.29 9.52 22.30
C LEU A 150 1.60 9.01 23.58
N PRO A 151 0.29 9.21 23.75
CA PRO A 151 -0.42 8.79 24.97
C PRO A 151 -0.41 7.27 25.21
N SER A 152 -0.18 6.80 26.44
CA SER A 152 0.40 7.52 27.57
C SER A 152 1.89 7.77 27.32
N ALA A 153 2.37 8.99 27.55
CA ALA A 153 3.75 9.37 27.27
C ALA A 153 4.76 8.43 27.97
N ILE A 154 5.67 7.84 27.19
CA ILE A 154 6.72 6.93 27.67
C ILE A 154 8.01 7.25 26.93
N PHE A 155 9.10 7.38 27.68
CA PHE A 155 10.43 7.49 27.10
C PHE A 155 11.04 6.10 26.86
N PRO A 156 11.48 5.79 25.63
CA PRO A 156 12.10 4.51 25.29
C PRO A 156 13.35 4.23 26.13
N ASP A 157 13.49 3.00 26.65
CA ASP A 157 14.68 2.58 27.41
C ASP A 157 15.94 2.44 26.54
N ASN A 158 15.79 2.42 25.22
CA ASN A 158 16.86 2.47 24.23
C ASN A 158 16.73 3.71 23.33
N PRO A 159 17.15 4.91 23.77
CA PRO A 159 16.97 6.14 23.00
C PRO A 159 17.78 6.18 21.68
N GLY A 160 18.83 5.38 21.54
CA GLY A 160 19.58 5.27 20.27
C GLY A 160 18.89 4.42 19.21
N ASN A 161 17.94 3.59 19.63
CA ASN A 161 17.07 2.82 18.74
C ASN A 161 15.71 2.61 19.44
N PRO A 162 14.85 3.64 19.44
CA PRO A 162 13.60 3.64 20.21
C PRO A 162 12.75 2.40 19.97
N CYS A 163 12.65 1.94 18.72
CA CYS A 163 11.87 0.78 18.34
C CYS A 163 12.39 -0.58 18.82
N ALA A 164 13.60 -0.64 19.37
CA ALA A 164 14.13 -1.82 20.05
C ALA A 164 13.87 -1.82 21.57
N SER A 165 13.16 -0.81 22.09
CA SER A 165 12.93 -0.65 23.53
C SER A 165 11.90 -1.64 24.06
N GLY A 166 12.10 -2.10 25.31
CA GLY A 166 11.21 -3.06 25.95
C GLY A 166 9.90 -2.44 26.45
N ASN A 167 9.93 -1.15 26.77
CA ASN A 167 8.90 -0.43 27.50
C ASN A 167 7.89 0.35 26.64
N LEU A 168 7.89 0.19 25.31
CA LEU A 168 7.01 0.95 24.41
C LEU A 168 5.52 0.74 24.70
N ASN A 169 4.74 1.83 24.65
CA ASN A 169 3.28 1.78 24.66
C ASN A 169 2.72 1.25 23.31
N ASN A 170 1.40 1.09 23.22
CA ASN A 170 0.76 0.54 22.02
C ASN A 170 0.96 1.43 20.78
N ASP A 171 0.78 2.75 20.91
CA ASP A 171 0.87 3.69 19.80
C ASP A 171 2.31 3.79 19.27
N GLN A 172 3.29 3.79 20.16
CA GLN A 172 4.71 3.70 19.84
C GLN A 172 5.03 2.41 19.06
N ARG A 173 4.45 1.26 19.46
CA ARG A 173 4.62 0.00 18.72
C ARG A 173 3.99 0.06 17.32
N ILE A 174 2.86 0.74 17.16
CA ILE A 174 2.23 0.96 15.85
C ILE A 174 3.14 1.81 14.95
N VAL A 175 3.66 2.94 15.46
CA VAL A 175 4.59 3.79 14.69
C VAL A 175 5.85 3.04 14.32
N CYS A 176 6.45 2.30 15.27
CA CYS A 176 7.61 1.46 14.99
C CYS A 176 7.34 0.41 13.91
N SER A 177 6.17 -0.25 13.97
CA SER A 177 5.77 -1.24 12.96
C SER A 177 5.56 -0.60 11.58
N ALA A 178 5.06 0.63 11.53
CA ALA A 178 4.85 1.39 10.30
C ALA A 178 6.18 1.84 9.65
N VAL A 179 7.17 2.23 10.47
CA VAL A 179 8.48 2.72 9.99
C VAL A 179 9.43 1.56 9.65
N ALA A 180 9.38 0.44 10.37
CA ALA A 180 10.29 -0.70 10.23
C ALA A 180 10.53 -1.25 8.81
N PRO A 181 9.55 -1.30 7.88
CA PRO A 181 9.76 -1.84 6.54
C PRO A 181 10.77 -1.08 5.68
N ARG A 182 11.07 0.18 6.03
CA ARG A 182 12.02 1.06 5.30
C ARG A 182 11.74 1.14 3.79
N CYS A 183 10.47 1.05 3.43
CA CYS A 183 10.04 1.13 2.05
C CYS A 183 9.91 2.58 1.59
N TYR A 184 10.14 2.83 0.31
CA TYR A 184 9.93 4.11 -0.35
C TYR A 184 9.24 3.94 -1.71
N ILE A 185 8.66 5.02 -2.20
CA ILE A 185 7.98 5.13 -3.48
C ILE A 185 9.00 5.59 -4.49
N ALA A 186 9.13 4.85 -5.59
CA ALA A 186 9.98 5.17 -6.71
C ALA A 186 9.15 5.40 -7.97
N TYR A 187 9.60 6.30 -8.83
CA TYR A 187 8.98 6.55 -10.13
C TYR A 187 10.04 6.70 -11.21
N GLY A 188 9.70 6.26 -12.43
CA GLY A 188 10.51 6.44 -13.61
C GLY A 188 10.49 5.20 -14.51
N THR A 189 11.21 5.30 -15.62
CA THR A 189 11.52 4.15 -16.47
C THR A 189 12.97 3.76 -16.27
N TYR A 190 13.26 2.46 -16.44
CA TYR A 190 14.64 1.97 -16.39
C TYR A 190 15.57 2.82 -17.27
N PRO A 191 16.77 3.21 -16.78
CA PRO A 191 17.39 2.80 -15.52
C PRO A 191 17.06 3.68 -14.30
N ASN A 192 16.21 4.69 -14.41
CA ASN A 192 15.89 5.65 -13.35
C ASN A 192 14.58 5.31 -12.61
N ASP A 193 14.14 4.06 -12.64
CA ASP A 193 12.90 3.57 -12.02
C ASP A 193 13.05 3.30 -10.51
N ASP A 194 14.19 3.66 -9.93
CA ASP A 194 14.57 3.56 -8.53
C ASP A 194 14.70 4.91 -7.82
N LEU A 195 14.54 6.02 -8.55
CA LEU A 195 14.57 7.35 -7.96
C LEU A 195 13.33 7.59 -7.08
N PRO A 196 13.49 8.20 -5.89
CA PRO A 196 12.37 8.47 -5.01
C PRO A 196 11.37 9.40 -5.68
N ALA A 197 10.08 9.13 -5.52
CA ALA A 197 9.01 9.98 -5.98
C ALA A 197 8.71 11.10 -4.98
N PHE A 198 8.40 12.30 -5.48
CA PHE A 198 7.81 13.39 -4.68
C PHE A 198 6.40 13.01 -4.20
N ALA A 199 6.33 12.39 -3.02
CA ALA A 199 5.12 11.78 -2.47
C ALA A 199 4.30 12.78 -1.65
N GLU A 200 3.60 13.69 -2.33
CA GLU A 200 2.68 14.64 -1.67
C GLU A 200 1.51 13.92 -0.98
N TYR A 201 1.12 14.39 0.20
CA TYR A 201 -0.03 13.90 0.95
C TYR A 201 -0.72 15.05 1.68
N PHE A 202 -2.00 14.88 1.99
CA PHE A 202 -2.85 15.91 2.61
C PHE A 202 -3.90 15.26 3.51
N ALA A 203 -4.63 16.09 4.28
CA ALA A 203 -5.53 15.62 5.31
C ALA A 203 -6.76 14.87 4.76
N ASP A 204 -7.57 15.52 3.93
CA ASP A 204 -8.83 14.94 3.44
C ASP A 204 -9.35 15.57 2.15
N ILE A 205 -10.08 14.78 1.35
CA ILE A 205 -10.77 15.25 0.15
C ILE A 205 -12.01 14.41 -0.09
N ARG A 206 -13.02 15.05 -0.71
CA ARG A 206 -14.26 14.38 -1.09
C ARG A 206 -14.16 13.86 -2.52
N ASP A 207 -14.61 12.62 -2.71
CA ASP A 207 -14.84 11.95 -4.01
C ASP A 207 -13.62 11.70 -4.92
N ARG A 208 -12.64 12.61 -5.04
CA ARG A 208 -11.50 12.49 -5.96
C ARG A 208 -10.33 13.41 -5.56
N THR A 209 -9.10 12.98 -5.79
CA THR A 209 -7.88 13.81 -5.65
C THR A 209 -7.71 14.83 -6.78
N ILE A 210 -6.80 15.80 -6.60
CA ILE A 210 -6.46 16.82 -7.61
C ILE A 210 -5.11 16.45 -8.24
N SER A 211 -4.96 16.68 -9.54
CA SER A 211 -3.67 16.50 -10.22
C SER A 211 -2.65 17.50 -9.72
N GLY A 212 -1.47 17.01 -9.30
CA GLY A 212 -0.31 17.80 -8.90
C GLY A 212 0.68 18.04 -10.05
N GLY A 213 1.89 18.46 -9.69
CA GLY A 213 2.94 18.83 -10.66
C GLY A 213 3.74 17.67 -11.26
N GLN A 214 3.46 16.42 -10.86
CA GLN A 214 4.21 15.23 -11.27
C GLN A 214 3.32 14.26 -12.05
N SER A 215 3.89 13.51 -12.98
CA SER A 215 3.14 12.58 -13.85
C SER A 215 2.49 11.39 -13.13
N TYR A 216 2.91 11.11 -11.89
CA TYR A 216 2.31 10.11 -11.00
C TYR A 216 1.36 10.71 -9.96
N LEU A 217 1.25 12.05 -9.90
CA LEU A 217 0.28 12.77 -9.07
C LEU A 217 -0.89 13.20 -9.95
N ILE A 218 -1.60 12.24 -10.53
CA ILE A 218 -2.82 12.52 -11.28
C ILE A 218 -4.04 12.44 -10.34
N ALA A 219 -5.11 13.15 -10.68
CA ALA A 219 -6.39 13.01 -10.03
C ALA A 219 -6.90 11.56 -10.13
N VAL A 220 -7.28 10.96 -9.02
CA VAL A 220 -7.86 9.61 -8.94
C VAL A 220 -9.17 9.64 -8.16
N ASP A 221 -10.12 8.81 -8.59
CA ASP A 221 -11.39 8.58 -7.90
C ASP A 221 -11.15 8.03 -6.48
N ASP A 222 -11.69 8.69 -5.44
CA ASP A 222 -11.70 8.25 -4.04
C ASP A 222 -13.15 8.06 -3.55
N PRO A 223 -13.93 7.13 -4.14
CA PRO A 223 -15.37 7.07 -3.94
C PRO A 223 -15.77 6.63 -2.53
N ILE A 224 -14.87 6.01 -1.75
CA ILE A 224 -15.13 5.74 -0.34
C ILE A 224 -15.28 7.04 0.45
N SER A 225 -14.67 8.13 -0.03
CA SER A 225 -14.73 9.47 0.53
C SER A 225 -15.91 10.31 0.01
N SER A 226 -17.06 9.67 -0.22
CA SER A 226 -18.27 10.30 -0.78
C SER A 226 -19.33 10.74 0.25
N HIS A 227 -19.09 10.49 1.53
CA HIS A 227 -20.02 10.86 2.61
C HIS A 227 -20.07 12.39 2.80
N PRO A 228 -21.23 13.00 3.10
CA PRO A 228 -21.36 14.46 3.27
C PRO A 228 -20.47 15.10 4.34
N ASP A 229 -20.16 14.36 5.41
CA ASP A 229 -19.32 14.84 6.53
C ASP A 229 -17.81 14.92 6.19
N ILE A 230 -17.43 14.54 4.98
CA ILE A 230 -16.04 14.58 4.52
C ILE A 230 -15.74 16.00 4.04
N VAL A 231 -14.69 16.57 4.61
CA VAL A 231 -14.26 17.94 4.37
C VAL A 231 -13.10 17.99 3.39
N GLN A 232 -12.99 19.10 2.67
CA GLN A 232 -11.80 19.43 1.88
C GLN A 232 -10.75 20.04 2.82
N ASP A 233 -9.64 19.35 3.04
CA ASP A 233 -8.57 19.83 3.92
C ASP A 233 -7.18 19.50 3.35
N GLY A 234 -6.40 20.54 3.08
CA GLY A 234 -5.12 20.47 2.38
C GLY A 234 -5.22 20.63 0.86
N HIS A 235 -4.10 20.43 0.16
CA HIS A 235 -3.95 20.76 -1.27
C HIS A 235 -4.57 19.73 -2.22
N GLY A 236 -4.88 18.52 -1.75
CA GLY A 236 -5.59 17.50 -2.54
C GLY A 236 -4.74 16.69 -3.51
N HIS A 237 -3.42 16.88 -3.56
CA HIS A 237 -2.51 16.13 -4.45
C HIS A 237 -1.96 14.87 -3.79
N GLY A 238 -1.90 13.76 -4.52
CA GLY A 238 -1.33 12.51 -4.01
C GLY A 238 -2.23 11.87 -2.97
N MET A 239 -1.68 11.48 -1.82
CA MET A 239 -2.40 10.63 -0.87
C MET A 239 -3.28 11.42 0.11
N SER A 240 -4.58 11.12 0.12
CA SER A 240 -5.49 11.52 1.21
C SER A 240 -5.21 10.66 2.45
N GLN A 241 -4.77 11.29 3.53
CA GLN A 241 -4.50 10.62 4.80
C GLN A 241 -5.76 9.92 5.33
N ARG A 242 -6.86 10.65 5.46
CA ARG A 242 -8.13 10.07 5.94
C ARG A 242 -8.71 9.07 4.94
N GLY A 243 -8.58 9.33 3.63
CA GLY A 243 -8.96 8.39 2.57
C GLY A 243 -8.22 7.06 2.68
N ALA A 244 -6.90 7.08 2.91
CA ALA A 244 -6.10 5.88 3.15
C ALA A 244 -6.63 5.04 4.32
N SER A 245 -7.02 5.67 5.43
CA SER A 245 -7.61 4.96 6.58
C SER A 245 -9.01 4.41 6.28
N ARG A 246 -9.83 5.13 5.51
CA ARG A 246 -11.14 4.62 5.03
C ARG A 246 -10.96 3.34 4.21
N TRP A 247 -10.05 3.37 3.22
CA TRP A 247 -9.75 2.19 2.39
C TRP A 247 -9.23 1.03 3.22
N ALA A 248 -8.34 1.29 4.18
CA ALA A 248 -7.79 0.25 5.02
C ALA A 248 -8.84 -0.42 5.91
N ARG A 249 -9.81 0.35 6.41
CA ARG A 249 -10.93 -0.16 7.23
C ARG A 249 -12.05 -0.79 6.40
N GLY A 250 -12.25 -0.34 5.17
CA GLY A 250 -13.48 -0.58 4.42
C GLY A 250 -14.69 0.10 5.06
N ASN A 251 -14.53 1.36 5.45
CA ASN A 251 -15.57 2.15 6.09
C ASN A 251 -15.49 3.59 5.59
N ARG A 252 -16.63 4.26 5.40
CA ARG A 252 -16.66 5.66 4.94
C ARG A 252 -16.10 6.64 5.98
N GLY A 253 -16.04 6.25 7.25
CA GLY A 253 -15.41 6.98 8.33
C GLY A 253 -13.97 6.51 8.53
N TYR A 254 -13.01 7.44 8.53
CA TYR A 254 -11.59 7.11 8.71
C TYR A 254 -11.28 6.49 10.08
N GLN A 255 -12.15 6.72 11.08
CA GLN A 255 -12.13 6.11 12.41
C GLN A 255 -12.97 4.83 12.53
N GLY A 256 -13.69 4.43 11.47
CA GLY A 256 -14.64 3.31 11.50
C GLY A 256 -16.01 3.67 12.08
N THR A 257 -16.38 4.95 12.08
CA THR A 257 -17.60 5.47 12.72
C THR A 257 -18.80 5.64 11.79
N LEU A 258 -18.63 5.47 10.47
CA LEU A 258 -19.71 5.59 9.48
C LEU A 258 -20.07 4.23 8.88
N ASP A 259 -20.79 4.23 7.75
CA ASP A 259 -21.23 3.01 7.10
C ASP A 259 -20.07 2.18 6.53
N PRO A 260 -20.17 0.83 6.58
CA PRO A 260 -19.27 -0.06 5.87
C PRO A 260 -19.21 0.25 4.36
N TRP A 261 -18.05 0.01 3.77
CA TRP A 261 -17.84 0.10 2.32
C TRP A 261 -17.63 -1.29 1.73
N SER A 262 -18.02 -1.46 0.46
CA SER A 262 -17.90 -2.75 -0.24
C SER A 262 -16.46 -3.26 -0.43
N VAL A 263 -15.48 -2.37 -0.25
CA VAL A 263 -14.06 -2.62 -0.49
C VAL A 263 -13.21 -2.26 0.72
N ARG A 264 -12.21 -3.08 1.05
CA ARG A 264 -11.13 -2.76 2.00
C ARG A 264 -9.77 -3.18 1.46
N TRP A 265 -8.68 -2.47 1.80
CA TRP A 265 -7.32 -2.83 1.40
C TRP A 265 -6.44 -3.13 2.61
N GLU A 266 -5.89 -4.33 2.67
CA GLU A 266 -5.10 -4.77 3.83
C GLU A 266 -3.61 -4.42 3.70
N ARG A 267 -3.18 -3.99 2.51
CA ARG A 267 -1.78 -3.71 2.17
C ARG A 267 -1.53 -2.24 1.89
N ALA A 268 -0.46 -1.69 2.46
CA ALA A 268 -0.06 -0.30 2.24
C ALA A 268 0.27 -0.04 0.76
N GLU A 269 0.79 -1.03 0.05
CA GLU A 269 1.10 -0.92 -1.38
C GLU A 269 -0.14 -0.71 -2.24
N GLN A 270 -1.31 -1.24 -1.83
CA GLN A 270 -2.57 -0.96 -2.52
C GLN A 270 -2.97 0.50 -2.34
N VAL A 271 -2.86 1.04 -1.12
CA VAL A 271 -3.12 2.45 -0.82
C VAL A 271 -2.18 3.35 -1.63
N LEU A 272 -0.87 3.05 -1.62
CA LEU A 272 0.12 3.86 -2.31
C LEU A 272 -0.04 3.82 -3.84
N ALA A 273 -0.26 2.63 -4.42
CA ALA A 273 -0.45 2.51 -5.86
C ALA A 273 -1.79 3.11 -6.36
N HIS A 274 -2.76 3.28 -5.46
CA HIS A 274 -4.00 4.00 -5.74
C HIS A 274 -3.76 5.51 -5.89
N TYR A 275 -3.09 6.12 -4.92
CA TYR A 275 -2.88 7.57 -4.85
C TYR A 275 -1.70 8.09 -5.68
N TYR A 276 -0.71 7.24 -5.96
CA TYR A 276 0.46 7.57 -6.76
C TYR A 276 0.49 6.68 -8.01
N THR A 277 0.05 7.22 -9.14
CA THR A 277 -0.18 6.44 -10.34
C THR A 277 1.12 6.00 -11.00
N GLY A 278 1.24 4.70 -11.29
CA GLY A 278 2.37 4.14 -12.03
C GLY A 278 3.71 4.17 -11.30
N VAL A 279 3.71 4.28 -9.97
CA VAL A 279 4.92 4.18 -9.14
C VAL A 279 5.27 2.72 -8.82
N HIS A 280 6.43 2.50 -8.22
CA HIS A 280 6.76 1.26 -7.51
C HIS A 280 7.01 1.52 -6.04
N VAL A 281 6.67 0.57 -5.19
CA VAL A 281 7.24 0.50 -3.83
C VAL A 281 8.52 -0.32 -3.88
N ARG A 282 9.58 0.19 -3.24
CA ARG A 282 10.88 -0.47 -3.09
C ARG A 282 11.27 -0.57 -1.63
N ASP A 283 12.02 -1.59 -1.27
CA ASP A 283 12.64 -1.71 0.07
C ASP A 283 13.96 -0.92 0.17
N ALA A 284 14.58 -0.95 1.35
CA ALA A 284 15.86 -0.27 1.61
C ALA A 284 17.03 -0.77 0.76
N SER A 285 16.96 -1.98 0.20
CA SER A 285 17.97 -2.52 -0.72
C SER A 285 17.76 -2.06 -2.17
N GLY A 286 16.68 -1.31 -2.43
CA GLY A 286 16.25 -0.92 -3.76
C GLY A 286 15.45 -2.01 -4.48
N MET A 287 15.12 -3.13 -3.82
CA MET A 287 14.35 -4.21 -4.43
C MET A 287 12.91 -3.76 -4.64
N ARG A 288 12.39 -3.99 -5.84
CA ARG A 288 11.01 -3.68 -6.20
C ARG A 288 10.06 -4.68 -5.53
N LEU A 289 9.10 -4.17 -4.76
CA LEU A 289 8.09 -4.97 -4.03
C LEU A 289 6.75 -5.07 -4.75
N THR A 290 6.57 -4.31 -5.83
CA THR A 290 5.30 -4.18 -6.55
C THR A 290 5.50 -4.52 -8.02
N PRO A 291 4.67 -5.38 -8.62
CA PRO A 291 4.76 -5.70 -10.03
C PRO A 291 4.27 -4.54 -10.91
N ASP A 292 4.45 -4.68 -12.22
CA ASP A 292 3.95 -3.73 -13.22
C ASP A 292 2.42 -3.83 -13.41
N TYR A 293 1.89 -5.06 -13.35
CA TYR A 293 0.46 -5.35 -13.54
C TYR A 293 -0.23 -5.41 -12.18
N ARG A 294 -1.08 -4.40 -11.90
CA ARG A 294 -1.74 -4.22 -10.61
C ARG A 294 -3.12 -3.62 -10.81
N TRP A 295 -4.02 -3.91 -9.88
CA TRP A 295 -5.38 -3.39 -9.92
C TRP A 295 -5.93 -3.23 -8.50
N ASN A 296 -6.80 -2.26 -8.28
CA ASN A 296 -7.56 -2.18 -7.03
C ASN A 296 -9.06 -2.11 -7.35
N PRO A 297 -9.93 -2.87 -6.67
CA PRO A 297 -11.34 -2.56 -6.69
C PRO A 297 -11.57 -1.24 -5.94
N LEU A 298 -12.48 -0.41 -6.44
CA LEU A 298 -12.93 0.81 -5.76
C LEU A 298 -14.34 0.62 -5.15
N ARG A 299 -15.19 -0.17 -5.82
CA ARG A 299 -16.55 -0.48 -5.38
C ARG A 299 -17.02 -1.81 -5.96
N ILE A 300 -17.77 -2.58 -5.16
CA ILE A 300 -18.51 -3.75 -5.61
C ILE A 300 -20.00 -3.50 -5.38
N THR A 301 -20.80 -3.74 -6.42
CA THR A 301 -22.26 -3.61 -6.39
C THR A 301 -22.91 -4.96 -6.59
N TRP A 302 -23.54 -5.46 -5.52
CA TRP A 302 -24.19 -6.78 -5.45
C TRP A 302 -25.66 -6.78 -5.86
N ASN A 303 -26.22 -5.60 -6.17
CA ASN A 303 -27.64 -5.42 -6.52
C ASN A 303 -28.61 -5.92 -5.43
N THR A 304 -28.16 -5.93 -4.18
CA THR A 304 -28.96 -6.18 -2.98
C THR A 304 -29.38 -4.85 -2.33
N PRO A 305 -30.47 -4.80 -1.56
CA PRO A 305 -30.96 -3.55 -0.95
C PRO A 305 -29.93 -2.82 -0.08
N ASP A 306 -29.05 -3.57 0.58
CA ASP A 306 -27.99 -3.11 1.48
C ASP A 306 -26.58 -3.17 0.83
N ASN A 307 -26.52 -3.58 -0.44
CA ASN A 307 -25.28 -3.81 -1.18
C ASN A 307 -24.30 -4.80 -0.50
N HIS A 308 -24.82 -5.70 0.33
CA HIS A 308 -24.04 -6.82 0.86
C HIS A 308 -24.06 -8.03 -0.08
N PRO A 309 -23.02 -8.88 -0.07
CA PRO A 309 -23.03 -10.10 -0.85
C PRO A 309 -24.22 -11.00 -0.46
N PRO A 310 -25.04 -11.46 -1.42
CA PRO A 310 -26.21 -12.27 -1.11
C PRO A 310 -25.81 -13.69 -0.67
N ILE A 311 -26.75 -14.39 -0.01
CA ILE A 311 -26.69 -15.84 0.08
C ILE A 311 -26.87 -16.40 -1.33
N MET A 312 -25.93 -17.25 -1.76
CA MET A 312 -25.96 -17.89 -3.07
C MET A 312 -26.43 -19.34 -2.96
N TYR A 313 -27.07 -19.84 -4.00
CA TYR A 313 -27.61 -21.19 -4.10
C TYR A 313 -27.10 -21.83 -5.38
N HIS A 314 -26.81 -23.13 -5.33
CA HIS A 314 -26.38 -23.86 -6.52
C HIS A 314 -27.41 -23.75 -7.65
N GLY A 315 -26.91 -23.59 -8.89
CA GLY A 315 -27.74 -23.32 -10.06
C GLY A 315 -28.24 -21.87 -10.19
N GLY A 316 -27.98 -21.03 -9.19
CA GLY A 316 -28.27 -19.59 -9.23
C GLY A 316 -27.32 -18.79 -10.11
N SER A 317 -27.72 -17.55 -10.42
CA SER A 317 -26.96 -16.59 -11.20
C SER A 317 -27.06 -15.21 -10.56
N TYR A 318 -25.91 -14.61 -10.26
CA TYR A 318 -25.81 -13.41 -9.42
C TYR A 318 -25.04 -12.32 -10.17
N PRO A 319 -25.71 -11.32 -10.75
CA PRO A 319 -25.04 -10.22 -11.42
C PRO A 319 -24.34 -9.31 -10.40
N VAL A 320 -23.08 -9.01 -10.64
CA VAL A 320 -22.25 -8.14 -9.82
C VAL A 320 -21.54 -7.13 -10.72
N SER A 321 -21.39 -5.89 -10.26
CA SER A 321 -20.54 -4.90 -10.91
C SER A 321 -19.35 -4.56 -10.03
N VAL A 322 -18.15 -4.50 -10.61
CA VAL A 322 -16.92 -4.17 -9.89
C VAL A 322 -16.25 -3.00 -10.59
N GLN A 323 -16.18 -1.86 -9.93
CA GLN A 323 -15.40 -0.72 -10.38
C GLN A 323 -13.93 -0.96 -10.02
N VAL A 324 -13.05 -0.96 -11.02
CA VAL A 324 -11.63 -1.29 -10.91
C VAL A 324 -10.79 -0.10 -11.37
N GLN A 325 -9.78 0.21 -10.57
CA GLN A 325 -8.70 1.10 -10.96
C GLN A 325 -7.51 0.27 -11.46
N ASN A 326 -6.96 0.64 -12.63
CA ASN A 326 -5.65 0.14 -13.06
C ASN A 326 -4.56 0.86 -12.25
N THR A 327 -4.02 0.22 -11.21
CA THR A 327 -2.94 0.76 -10.38
C THR A 327 -1.56 0.34 -10.87
N GLY A 328 -1.48 -0.23 -12.08
CA GLY A 328 -0.25 -0.65 -12.73
C GLY A 328 0.61 0.52 -13.23
N THR A 329 1.70 0.18 -13.91
CA THR A 329 2.64 1.16 -14.50
C THR A 329 2.34 1.51 -15.96
N TYR A 330 1.47 0.72 -16.61
CA TYR A 330 1.05 0.87 -18.00
C TYR A 330 -0.47 0.92 -18.11
N ASP A 331 -0.95 1.59 -19.15
CA ASP A 331 -2.32 1.46 -19.60
C ASP A 331 -2.58 0.02 -20.07
N TRP A 332 -3.84 -0.40 -20.08
CA TRP A 332 -4.26 -1.70 -20.58
C TRP A 332 -4.88 -1.54 -21.97
N PRO A 333 -4.09 -1.65 -23.05
CA PRO A 333 -4.60 -1.49 -24.41
C PRO A 333 -5.40 -2.72 -24.84
N ILE A 334 -6.46 -2.53 -25.64
CA ILE A 334 -7.24 -3.64 -26.24
C ILE A 334 -6.63 -4.17 -27.53
N ASN A 335 -5.59 -3.51 -28.07
CA ASN A 335 -4.94 -3.89 -29.32
C ASN A 335 -3.81 -4.89 -29.07
N GLY A 336 -4.08 -6.18 -29.33
CA GLY A 336 -3.08 -7.26 -29.23
C GLY A 336 -2.95 -7.90 -27.83
N GLN A 337 -3.71 -7.40 -26.86
CA GLN A 337 -3.86 -7.93 -25.51
C GLN A 337 -5.32 -7.80 -25.09
N TRP A 338 -5.82 -8.74 -24.29
CA TRP A 338 -7.19 -8.70 -23.77
C TRP A 338 -7.19 -8.82 -22.26
N TRP A 339 -7.95 -7.94 -21.61
CA TRP A 339 -7.98 -7.81 -20.16
C TRP A 339 -9.35 -8.21 -19.66
N ALA A 340 -9.40 -8.97 -18.58
CA ALA A 340 -10.66 -9.38 -17.99
C ALA A 340 -10.60 -9.40 -16.47
N LEU A 341 -11.74 -9.14 -15.84
CA LEU A 341 -12.00 -9.51 -14.45
C LEU A 341 -12.64 -10.90 -14.42
N SER A 342 -12.17 -11.77 -13.54
CA SER A 342 -12.79 -13.06 -13.22
C SER A 342 -12.67 -13.34 -11.72
N TYR A 343 -13.07 -14.53 -11.31
CA TYR A 343 -13.02 -14.96 -9.93
C TYR A 343 -12.66 -16.44 -9.79
N ARG A 344 -12.17 -16.81 -8.61
CA ARG A 344 -12.01 -18.19 -8.17
C ARG A 344 -12.89 -18.46 -6.96
N TRP A 345 -13.49 -19.64 -6.92
CA TRP A 345 -14.12 -20.19 -5.74
C TRP A 345 -13.07 -20.82 -4.83
N ALA A 346 -13.15 -20.54 -3.54
CA ALA A 346 -12.36 -21.19 -2.51
C ALA A 346 -13.23 -21.55 -1.30
N LYS A 347 -12.90 -22.64 -0.60
CA LYS A 347 -13.53 -23.08 0.64
C LYS A 347 -12.52 -23.81 1.52
N ALA A 348 -12.58 -23.62 2.84
CA ALA A 348 -11.68 -24.32 3.76
C ALA A 348 -11.82 -25.84 3.62
N GLY A 349 -10.68 -26.55 3.50
CA GLY A 349 -10.65 -27.99 3.22
C GLY A 349 -10.81 -28.37 1.75
N PHE A 350 -11.02 -27.40 0.87
CA PHE A 350 -11.08 -27.56 -0.57
C PHE A 350 -10.02 -26.68 -1.26
N GLY A 351 -9.65 -27.03 -2.49
CA GLY A 351 -8.74 -26.21 -3.30
C GLY A 351 -9.44 -24.96 -3.87
N GLU A 352 -8.72 -24.20 -4.69
CA GLU A 352 -9.31 -23.11 -5.50
C GLU A 352 -9.75 -23.65 -6.87
N ILE A 353 -10.92 -23.22 -7.34
CA ILE A 353 -11.40 -23.49 -8.70
C ILE A 353 -11.67 -22.17 -9.40
N ALA A 354 -11.02 -21.95 -10.55
CA ALA A 354 -11.27 -20.79 -11.39
C ALA A 354 -12.59 -20.90 -12.13
N SER A 355 -13.35 -19.81 -12.13
CA SER A 355 -14.56 -19.69 -12.94
C SER A 355 -14.22 -19.62 -14.42
N SER A 356 -15.14 -20.11 -15.24
CA SER A 356 -15.11 -19.89 -16.68
C SER A 356 -15.63 -18.50 -17.07
N ASN A 357 -16.37 -17.82 -16.18
CA ASN A 357 -16.95 -16.50 -16.43
C ASN A 357 -15.90 -15.40 -16.37
N ARG A 358 -15.97 -14.49 -17.34
CA ARG A 358 -15.04 -13.38 -17.48
C ARG A 358 -15.80 -12.14 -17.97
N ALA A 359 -15.48 -11.00 -17.41
CA ALA A 359 -15.92 -9.70 -17.90
C ALA A 359 -14.73 -9.03 -18.60
N TRP A 360 -14.83 -8.80 -19.91
CA TRP A 360 -13.75 -8.24 -20.71
C TRP A 360 -13.79 -6.71 -20.74
N THR A 361 -12.62 -6.08 -20.86
CA THR A 361 -12.56 -4.67 -21.24
C THR A 361 -13.02 -4.50 -22.69
N THR A 362 -13.72 -3.40 -22.97
CA THR A 362 -14.17 -3.03 -24.32
C THR A 362 -13.45 -1.80 -24.87
N VAL A 363 -12.65 -1.15 -24.02
CA VAL A 363 -11.85 0.04 -24.30
C VAL A 363 -10.52 -0.07 -23.59
N ASP A 364 -9.55 0.75 -24.00
CA ASP A 364 -8.30 0.90 -23.27
C ASP A 364 -8.60 1.37 -21.84
N VAL A 365 -7.97 0.73 -20.84
CA VAL A 365 -8.10 1.14 -19.43
C VAL A 365 -6.83 1.89 -19.02
N PRO A 366 -6.88 3.22 -18.92
CA PRO A 366 -5.71 4.01 -18.54
C PRO A 366 -5.29 3.69 -17.11
N LYS A 367 -3.99 3.86 -16.82
CA LYS A 367 -3.49 3.77 -15.45
C LYS A 367 -4.02 4.95 -14.61
N GLY A 368 -4.38 4.65 -13.38
CA GLY A 368 -4.93 5.61 -12.42
C GLY A 368 -6.39 5.97 -12.70
N ASP A 369 -6.68 6.81 -13.69
CA ASP A 369 -8.01 7.38 -13.91
C ASP A 369 -8.34 7.55 -15.42
N PRO A 370 -9.61 7.40 -15.86
CA PRO A 370 -10.78 6.94 -15.09
C PRO A 370 -10.75 5.44 -14.75
N PRO A 371 -11.42 5.01 -13.67
CA PRO A 371 -11.62 3.60 -13.39
C PRO A 371 -12.58 2.95 -14.40
N TYR A 372 -12.49 1.62 -14.54
CA TYR A 372 -13.33 0.82 -15.43
C TYR A 372 -14.29 -0.06 -14.62
N THR A 373 -15.57 -0.11 -15.01
CA THR A 373 -16.57 -0.96 -14.35
C THR A 373 -16.80 -2.24 -15.13
N PHE A 374 -16.46 -3.37 -14.51
CA PHE A 374 -16.75 -4.70 -15.03
C PHE A 374 -18.13 -5.18 -14.57
N SER A 375 -18.97 -5.62 -15.51
CA SER A 375 -20.20 -6.36 -15.20
C SER A 375 -19.95 -7.85 -15.34
N LEU A 376 -20.04 -8.57 -14.23
CA LEU A 376 -19.75 -9.99 -14.14
C LEU A 376 -20.98 -10.72 -13.62
N THR A 377 -21.12 -12.00 -13.97
CA THR A 377 -22.12 -12.88 -13.37
C THR A 377 -21.40 -13.93 -12.56
N ILE A 378 -21.69 -13.99 -11.26
CA ILE A 378 -21.25 -15.10 -10.40
C ILE A 378 -22.26 -16.23 -10.57
N ASN A 379 -21.79 -17.38 -11.03
CA ASN A 379 -22.57 -18.62 -11.09
C ASN A 379 -21.65 -19.78 -10.73
N ASP A 380 -21.78 -20.93 -11.40
CA ASP A 380 -20.81 -22.04 -11.38
C ASP A 380 -20.26 -22.44 -10.00
N ILE A 381 -21.11 -22.38 -8.97
CA ILE A 381 -20.77 -22.73 -7.59
C ILE A 381 -20.31 -24.20 -7.53
N PRO A 382 -19.08 -24.50 -7.07
CA PRO A 382 -18.61 -25.87 -6.95
C PRO A 382 -19.43 -26.65 -5.93
N ASN A 383 -19.71 -27.91 -6.23
CA ASN A 383 -20.46 -28.83 -5.36
C ASN A 383 -19.62 -29.28 -4.13
N TRP A 384 -19.22 -28.34 -3.27
CA TRP A 384 -18.52 -28.60 -2.00
C TRP A 384 -19.46 -28.56 -0.79
N GLY A 385 -20.77 -28.56 -1.03
CA GLY A 385 -21.83 -28.51 0.00
C GLY A 385 -22.03 -27.11 0.60
N PRO A 386 -22.98 -26.96 1.54
CA PRO A 386 -23.33 -25.66 2.12
C PRO A 386 -22.19 -25.03 2.94
N GLY A 387 -22.29 -23.73 3.23
CA GLY A 387 -21.45 -23.03 4.20
C GLY A 387 -20.73 -21.80 3.65
N ALA A 388 -19.64 -21.41 4.31
CA ALA A 388 -18.84 -20.25 3.94
C ALA A 388 -17.88 -20.58 2.78
N TYR A 389 -17.91 -19.75 1.75
CA TYR A 389 -17.03 -19.75 0.59
C TYR A 389 -16.32 -18.40 0.50
N THR A 390 -15.25 -18.35 -0.27
CA THR A 390 -14.58 -17.11 -0.65
C THR A 390 -14.58 -16.99 -2.17
N LEU A 391 -15.08 -15.86 -2.66
CA LEU A 391 -14.87 -15.41 -4.03
C LEU A 391 -13.59 -14.60 -4.07
N LYS A 392 -12.60 -15.06 -4.84
CA LYS A 392 -11.34 -14.35 -5.05
C LYS A 392 -11.37 -13.68 -6.41
N PHE A 393 -11.75 -12.40 -6.45
CA PHE A 393 -11.70 -11.59 -7.68
C PHE A 393 -10.26 -11.34 -8.07
N ASP A 394 -9.97 -11.39 -9.37
CA ASP A 394 -8.65 -11.10 -9.91
C ASP A 394 -8.70 -10.68 -11.39
N MET A 395 -7.69 -9.92 -11.79
CA MET A 395 -7.48 -9.49 -13.17
C MET A 395 -6.68 -10.53 -13.95
N LEU A 396 -7.01 -10.67 -15.23
CA LEU A 396 -6.36 -11.54 -16.18
C LEU A 396 -5.87 -10.74 -17.38
N LEU A 397 -4.67 -11.08 -17.82
CA LEU A 397 -4.12 -10.70 -19.11
C LEU A 397 -4.12 -11.91 -20.04
N PHE A 398 -4.82 -11.81 -21.15
CA PHE A 398 -4.78 -12.77 -22.25
C PHE A 398 -3.88 -12.22 -23.37
N THR A 399 -2.93 -13.05 -23.80
CA THR A 399 -2.06 -12.77 -24.94
C THR A 399 -2.00 -14.01 -25.84
N TYR A 400 -1.37 -13.88 -27.00
CA TYR A 400 -1.04 -15.05 -27.83
C TYR A 400 -0.16 -16.10 -27.10
N GLY A 401 0.56 -15.71 -26.06
CA GLY A 401 1.41 -16.59 -25.26
C GLY A 401 0.68 -17.32 -24.13
N GLY A 402 -0.56 -16.96 -23.82
CA GLY A 402 -1.34 -17.61 -22.76
C GLY A 402 -2.19 -16.66 -21.92
N THR A 403 -2.75 -17.19 -20.84
CA THR A 403 -3.54 -16.46 -19.84
C THR A 403 -2.73 -16.29 -18.56
N TYR A 404 -2.61 -15.06 -18.09
CA TYR A 404 -1.81 -14.69 -16.93
C TYR A 404 -2.70 -14.00 -15.90
N TRP A 405 -2.79 -14.58 -14.71
CA TRP A 405 -3.48 -13.96 -13.57
C TRP A 405 -2.55 -13.01 -12.85
N PHE A 406 -3.05 -11.83 -12.47
CA PHE A 406 -2.22 -10.82 -11.81
C PHE A 406 -1.66 -11.35 -10.49
N SER A 407 -2.45 -12.13 -9.75
CA SER A 407 -1.99 -12.72 -8.50
C SER A 407 -0.95 -13.82 -8.65
N THR A 408 -1.16 -14.83 -9.49
CA THR A 408 -0.24 -15.97 -9.56
C THR A 408 0.95 -15.73 -10.48
N THR A 409 0.81 -14.87 -11.50
CA THR A 409 1.88 -14.59 -12.45
C THR A 409 2.75 -13.42 -11.98
N TYR A 410 2.13 -12.36 -11.45
CA TYR A 410 2.82 -11.11 -11.14
C TYR A 410 2.88 -10.81 -9.63
N GLY A 411 2.14 -11.52 -8.78
CA GLY A 411 2.21 -11.37 -7.32
C GLY A 411 1.37 -10.22 -6.74
N TRP A 412 0.42 -9.65 -7.50
CA TRP A 412 -0.52 -8.66 -6.98
C TRP A 412 -1.72 -9.33 -6.31
N PRO A 413 -2.18 -8.93 -5.11
CA PRO A 413 -3.18 -9.70 -4.38
C PRO A 413 -4.53 -9.75 -5.10
N THR A 414 -5.27 -10.84 -4.88
CA THR A 414 -6.70 -10.91 -5.21
C THR A 414 -7.52 -10.03 -4.28
N TYR A 415 -8.77 -9.76 -4.66
CA TYR A 415 -9.75 -9.21 -3.74
C TYR A 415 -10.73 -10.30 -3.29
N ASP A 416 -10.70 -10.62 -2.01
CA ASP A 416 -11.41 -11.76 -1.44
C ASP A 416 -12.71 -11.32 -0.78
N VAL A 417 -13.83 -11.95 -1.14
CA VAL A 417 -15.15 -11.71 -0.56
C VAL A 417 -15.71 -13.00 0.04
N SER A 418 -16.10 -12.96 1.30
CA SER A 418 -16.78 -14.07 1.97
C SER A 418 -18.25 -14.14 1.55
N ILE A 419 -18.71 -15.32 1.12
CA ILE A 419 -20.05 -15.61 0.65
C ILE A 419 -20.63 -16.82 1.39
N CYS A 420 -21.94 -16.84 1.58
CA CYS A 420 -22.65 -17.99 2.13
C CYS A 420 -23.38 -18.73 1.02
N VAL A 421 -23.17 -20.05 0.96
CA VAL A 421 -23.78 -20.94 -0.04
C VAL A 421 -24.77 -21.90 0.62
N ASP A 422 -25.94 -22.05 0.00
CA ASP A 422 -27.06 -22.90 0.41
C ASP A 422 -27.55 -22.66 1.85
N GLY A 423 -27.61 -21.39 2.24
CA GLY A 423 -28.08 -20.95 3.55
C GLY A 423 -27.12 -19.99 4.24
N PRO A 424 -27.50 -19.44 5.41
CA PRO A 424 -26.68 -18.51 6.14
C PRO A 424 -25.40 -19.20 6.63
N CYS A 425 -24.26 -18.51 6.51
CA CYS A 425 -23.04 -18.97 7.18
C CYS A 425 -23.28 -18.96 8.69
N LYS A 426 -22.72 -19.95 9.40
CA LYS A 426 -22.58 -19.84 10.85
C LYS A 426 -21.65 -18.67 11.12
N VAL A 427 -22.20 -17.55 11.56
CA VAL A 427 -21.42 -16.44 12.07
C VAL A 427 -20.80 -16.94 13.37
N TYR A 428 -19.50 -17.25 13.36
CA TYR A 428 -18.76 -17.27 14.62
C TYR A 428 -18.72 -15.83 15.09
N ILE A 429 -19.61 -15.49 16.03
CA ILE A 429 -19.49 -14.26 16.80
C ILE A 429 -18.12 -14.36 17.47
N PRO A 430 -17.14 -13.50 17.14
CA PRO A 430 -15.89 -13.48 17.88
C PRO A 430 -16.24 -13.28 19.35
N LEU A 431 -15.67 -14.09 20.25
CA LEU A 431 -15.79 -13.83 21.68
C LEU A 431 -15.27 -12.41 21.90
N VAL A 432 -16.18 -11.46 22.14
CA VAL A 432 -15.82 -10.17 22.70
C VAL A 432 -15.36 -10.48 24.12
N LEU A 433 -14.05 -10.69 24.28
CA LEU A 433 -13.43 -10.57 25.59
C LEU A 433 -13.62 -9.13 26.00
N LYS A 434 -14.69 -8.92 26.75
CA LYS A 434 -15.01 -7.70 27.45
C LYS A 434 -13.86 -7.48 28.44
N ASN A 435 -12.86 -6.69 28.03
CA ASN A 435 -11.86 -6.19 28.96
C ASN A 435 -12.59 -5.25 29.93
N TYR A 436 -12.96 -5.81 31.09
CA TYR A 436 -13.19 -5.07 32.32
C TYR A 436 -11.82 -4.65 32.91
N PRO A 437 -11.79 -3.58 33.72
CA PRO A 437 -10.91 -2.41 33.62
C PRO A 437 -9.41 -2.67 33.78
#